data_AF-A0A1F9PHS8-F1
#
_entry.id   AF-A0A1F9PHS8-F1
#
_cell.length_a   1.000
_cell.length_b   1.000
_cell.length_c   1.000
_cell.angle_alpha   90.00
_cell.angle_beta   90.00
_cell.angle_gamma   90.00
#
_symmetry.space_group_name_H-M   'P 1'
#
loop_
_entity.id
_entity.type
_entity.pdbx_description
1 polymer ?
#
loop_
_entity_poly.entity_id
_entity_poly.type
_entity_poly.pdbx_seq_one_letter_code
_entity_poly.pdbx_strand_id
1 'polypeptide(L)'
;MMLQDIGAEIYQTWSEQQRREEIGKLVQGYQAGLSVAILCMMAASIAGSPAKAKKHLKALMTLKERRAAVAKVIDTADTHSLASSFLL
;
A
#
# COMPACT_ATOMS: atom_id res chain seq x y z
N MET A 1 -10.81 16.13 8.60
CA MET A 1 -10.89 15.88 7.15
C MET A 1 -9.75 14.93 6.80
N MET A 2 -10.04 13.65 6.54
CA MET A 2 -8.98 12.67 6.30
C MET A 2 -8.37 12.91 4.92
N LEU A 3 -7.04 12.93 4.83
CA LEU A 3 -6.26 12.92 3.58
C LEU A 3 -6.58 11.71 2.67
N GLN A 4 -7.40 10.75 3.14
CA GLN A 4 -7.73 9.49 2.48
C GLN A 4 -8.63 9.64 1.24
N ASP A 5 -9.37 10.75 1.13
CA ASP A 5 -10.36 10.94 0.05
C ASP A 5 -9.82 11.66 -1.19
N ILE A 6 -8.60 12.23 -1.12
CA ILE A 6 -8.04 12.96 -2.27
C ILE A 6 -7.69 11.97 -3.38
N GLY A 7 -8.52 11.93 -4.43
CA GLY A 7 -8.34 11.07 -5.61
C GLY A 7 -9.02 9.70 -5.55
N ALA A 8 -9.65 9.33 -4.43
CA ALA A 8 -10.34 8.05 -4.28
C ALA A 8 -11.46 7.88 -5.34
N GLU A 9 -12.21 8.95 -5.63
CA GLU A 9 -13.24 8.97 -6.67
C GLU A 9 -12.67 8.74 -8.08
N ILE A 10 -11.48 9.28 -8.36
CA ILE A 10 -10.80 9.08 -9.65
C ILE A 10 -10.42 7.62 -9.81
N TYR A 11 -9.87 6.99 -8.77
CA TYR A 11 -9.48 5.57 -8.83
C TYR A 11 -10.67 4.62 -9.02
N GLN A 12 -11.89 5.02 -8.65
CA GLN A 12 -13.08 4.22 -8.91
C GLN A 12 -13.34 4.05 -10.41
N THR A 13 -13.00 5.06 -11.22
CA THR A 13 -13.13 5.02 -12.69
C THR A 13 -12.02 4.23 -13.38
N TRP A 14 -10.94 3.90 -12.66
CA TRP A 14 -9.80 3.22 -13.24
C TRP A 14 -10.04 1.73 -13.42
N SER A 15 -9.47 1.20 -14.51
CA SER A 15 -9.34 -0.24 -14.71
C SER A 15 -8.41 -0.87 -13.66
N GLU A 16 -8.55 -2.18 -13.45
CA GLU A 16 -7.67 -2.94 -12.56
C GLU A 16 -6.19 -2.87 -12.99
N GLN A 17 -5.91 -2.74 -14.29
CA GLN A 17 -4.56 -2.55 -14.81
C GLN A 17 -3.97 -1.21 -14.36
N GLN A 18 -4.70 -0.10 -14.52
CA GLN A 18 -4.26 1.23 -14.09
C GLN A 18 -4.01 1.28 -12.58
N ARG A 19 -4.90 0.67 -11.78
CA ARG A 19 -4.70 0.55 -10.33
C ARG A 19 -3.42 -0.23 -10.00
N ARG A 20 -3.18 -1.36 -10.66
CA ARG A 20 -1.98 -2.17 -10.47
C ARG A 20 -0.71 -1.39 -10.83
N GLU A 21 -0.71 -0.67 -11.95
CA GLU A 21 0.43 0.12 -12.40
C GLU A 21 0.77 1.23 -11.39
N GLU A 22 -0.23 1.95 -10.88
CA GLU A 22 -0.03 3.02 -9.92
C GLU A 22 0.43 2.50 -8.54
N ILE A 23 -0.13 1.39 -8.07
CA ILE A 23 0.38 0.71 -6.86
C ILE A 23 1.82 0.23 -7.09
N GLY A 24 2.18 -0.16 -8.32
CA GLY A 24 3.56 -0.46 -8.70
C GLY A 24 4.51 0.73 -8.49
N LYS A 25 4.09 1.94 -8.87
CA LYS A 25 4.87 3.17 -8.60
C LYS A 25 4.99 3.46 -7.11
N LEU A 26 3.94 3.20 -6.32
CA LEU A 26 4.03 3.32 -4.86
C LEU A 26 5.04 2.35 -4.25
N VAL A 27 5.10 1.11 -4.74
CA VAL A 27 6.12 0.14 -4.30
C VAL A 27 7.53 0.64 -4.64
N GLN A 28 7.74 1.23 -5.82
CA GLN A 28 9.02 1.86 -6.17
C GLN A 28 9.34 3.05 -5.25
N GLY A 29 8.35 3.88 -4.92
CA GLY A 29 8.48 4.97 -3.96
C GLY A 29 8.89 4.46 -2.57
N TYR A 30 8.29 3.37 -2.10
CA TYR A 30 8.69 2.71 -0.85
C TYR A 30 10.14 2.22 -0.89
N GLN A 31 10.56 1.59 -1.98
CA GLN A 31 11.96 1.18 -2.17
C GLN A 31 12.92 2.39 -2.18
N ALA A 32 12.45 3.56 -2.60
CA ALA A 32 13.20 4.82 -2.58
C ALA A 32 13.09 5.62 -1.26
N GLY A 33 12.41 5.09 -0.23
CA GLY A 33 12.34 5.71 1.10
C GLY A 33 10.99 6.29 1.51
N LEU A 34 9.93 6.11 0.73
CA LEU A 34 8.57 6.41 1.17
C LEU A 34 8.21 5.54 2.39
N SER A 35 7.43 6.09 3.32
CA SER A 35 7.03 5.32 4.51
C SER A 35 6.08 4.18 4.18
N VAL A 36 6.17 3.08 4.95
CA VAL A 36 5.27 1.91 4.77
C VAL A 36 3.82 2.25 5.06
N ALA A 37 3.56 3.22 5.94
CA ALA A 37 2.21 3.72 6.22
C ALA A 37 1.61 4.38 4.98
N ILE A 38 2.36 5.23 4.27
CA ILE A 38 1.89 5.85 3.03
C ILE A 38 1.66 4.79 1.95
N LEU A 39 2.57 3.82 1.80
CA LEU A 39 2.38 2.69 0.89
C LEU A 39 1.04 1.99 1.14
N CYS A 40 0.75 1.61 2.38
CA CYS A 40 -0.46 0.86 2.73
C CYS A 40 -1.73 1.70 2.53
N MET A 41 -1.75 2.94 3.02
CA MET A 41 -2.93 3.80 2.92
C MET A 41 -3.24 4.20 1.48
N MET A 42 -2.23 4.57 0.69
CA MET A 42 -2.42 4.95 -0.70
C MET A 42 -2.79 3.74 -1.57
N ALA A 43 -2.19 2.57 -1.32
CA ALA A 43 -2.60 1.35 -2.01
C ALA A 43 -4.06 0.99 -1.70
N ALA A 44 -4.54 1.20 -0.47
CA ALA A 44 -5.95 1.03 -0.11
C ALA A 44 -6.88 1.97 -0.88
N SER A 45 -6.52 3.25 -0.97
CA SER A 45 -7.26 4.27 -1.72
C SER A 45 -7.33 3.92 -3.21
N ILE A 46 -6.20 3.59 -3.84
CA ILE A 46 -6.13 3.22 -5.27
C ILE A 46 -6.88 1.93 -5.57
N ALA A 47 -6.73 0.91 -4.72
CA ALA A 47 -7.41 -0.36 -4.92
C ALA A 47 -8.92 -0.30 -4.58
N GLY A 48 -9.36 0.76 -3.89
CA GLY A 48 -10.72 0.94 -3.39
C GLY A 48 -11.06 0.10 -2.15
N SER A 49 -10.13 -0.72 -1.64
CA SER A 49 -10.26 -1.37 -0.34
C SER A 49 -8.93 -1.95 0.17
N PRO A 50 -8.77 -2.13 1.50
CA PRO A 50 -7.61 -2.81 2.08
C PRO A 50 -7.40 -4.23 1.54
N ALA A 51 -8.48 -4.99 1.34
CA ALA A 51 -8.41 -6.37 0.86
C ALA A 51 -7.88 -6.46 -0.58
N LYS A 52 -8.28 -5.53 -1.46
CA LYS A 52 -7.75 -5.45 -2.83
C LYS A 52 -6.31 -4.98 -2.84
N ALA A 53 -5.97 -3.97 -2.04
CA ALA A 53 -4.60 -3.49 -1.89
C ALA A 53 -3.63 -4.61 -1.48
N LYS A 54 -4.01 -5.43 -0.50
CA LYS A 54 -3.25 -6.63 -0.09
C LYS A 54 -2.97 -7.57 -1.26
N LYS A 55 -3.94 -7.81 -2.14
CA LYS A 55 -3.74 -8.65 -3.34
C LYS A 55 -2.70 -8.05 -4.28
N HIS A 56 -2.79 -6.74 -4.56
CA HIS A 56 -1.80 -6.05 -5.40
C HIS A 56 -0.41 -6.06 -4.78
N LEU A 57 -0.28 -5.72 -3.49
CA LEU A 57 1.00 -5.70 -2.80
C LEU A 57 1.66 -7.09 -2.75
N LYS A 58 0.88 -8.16 -2.54
CA LYS A 58 1.40 -9.54 -2.61
C LYS A 58 1.87 -9.95 -4.02
N ALA A 59 1.25 -9.39 -5.06
CA ALA A 59 1.64 -9.66 -6.44
C ALA A 59 2.84 -8.81 -6.89
N LEU A 60 3.06 -7.65 -6.28
CA LEU A 60 4.13 -6.70 -6.64
C LEU A 60 5.38 -6.81 -5.76
N MET A 61 5.24 -7.37 -4.55
CA MET A 61 6.34 -7.55 -3.60
C MET A 61 6.51 -9.02 -3.22
N THR A 62 7.76 -9.48 -3.23
CA THR A 62 8.11 -10.82 -2.75
C THR A 62 7.80 -10.98 -1.26
N LEU A 63 7.63 -12.23 -0.80
CA LEU A 63 7.44 -12.50 0.63
C LEU A 63 8.59 -11.96 1.48
N LYS A 64 9.83 -12.01 0.96
CA LYS A 64 11.02 -11.50 1.65
C LYS A 64 10.93 -9.99 1.86
N GLU A 65 10.58 -9.24 0.82
CA GLU A 65 10.42 -7.78 0.91
C GLU A 65 9.29 -7.40 1.85
N ARG A 66 8.15 -8.10 1.80
CA ARG A 66 7.01 -7.86 2.68
C ARG A 66 7.36 -8.09 4.16
N ARG A 67 8.05 -9.18 4.48
CA ARG A 67 8.54 -9.44 5.85
C ARG A 67 9.55 -8.40 6.32
N ALA A 68 10.48 -8.02 5.45
CA ALA A 68 11.47 -6.98 5.76
C ALA A 68 10.81 -5.62 6.01
N ALA A 69 9.76 -5.29 5.25
CA ALA A 69 9.02 -4.05 5.43
C ALA A 69 8.31 -3.96 6.79
N VAL A 70 7.67 -5.06 7.23
CA VAL A 70 7.05 -5.14 8.55
C VAL A 70 8.10 -5.05 9.67
N ALA A 71 9.21 -5.78 9.54
CA ALA A 71 10.29 -5.80 10.54
C ALA A 71 11.01 -4.44 10.70
N LYS A 72 11.00 -3.59 9.67
CA LYS A 72 11.59 -2.25 9.70
C LYS A 72 10.72 -1.21 10.41
N VAL A 73 9.49 -1.54 10.80
CA VAL A 73 8.62 -0.60 11.51
C VAL A 73 9.08 -0.47 12.96
N ILE A 74 9.67 0.68 13.28
CA ILE A 74 10.18 1.00 14.62
C ILE A 74 9.26 2.02 15.32
N ASP A 75 8.49 2.81 14.56
CA ASP A 75 7.84 4.03 15.07
C ASP A 75 6.69 3.78 16.05
N THR A 76 5.71 2.94 15.69
CA THR A 76 4.50 2.73 16.50
C THR A 76 3.90 1.34 16.33
N ALA A 77 3.26 0.82 17.38
CA ALA A 77 2.49 -0.42 17.33
C ALA A 77 1.38 -0.37 16.26
N ASP A 78 0.76 0.79 16.07
CA ASP A 78 -0.29 1.00 15.06
C ASP A 78 0.25 0.87 13.63
N THR A 79 1.41 1.46 13.35
CA THR A 79 2.04 1.34 12.03
C THR A 79 2.49 -0.10 11.77
N HIS A 80 2.95 -0.81 12.81
CA HIS A 80 3.32 -2.21 12.69
C HIS A 80 2.08 -3.08 12.39
N SER A 81 0.96 -2.84 13.09
CA SER A 81 -0.32 -3.51 12.86
C SER A 81 -0.85 -3.25 11.45
N LEU A 82 -0.81 -1.99 10.99
CA LEU A 82 -1.18 -1.60 9.64
C LEU A 82 -0.33 -2.34 8.61
N ALA A 83 1.00 -2.23 8.68
CA ALA A 83 1.91 -2.89 7.76
C ALA A 83 1.71 -4.41 7.75
N SER A 84 1.52 -5.03 8.92
CA SER A 84 1.25 -6.47 9.04
C SER A 84 -0.04 -6.86 8.33
N SER A 85 -1.13 -6.11 8.52
CA SER A 85 -2.44 -6.44 7.93
C SER A 85 -2.45 -6.41 6.39
N PHE A 86 -1.66 -5.51 5.79
CA PHE A 86 -1.52 -5.36 4.33
C PHE A 86 -0.48 -6.30 3.74
N LEU A 87 0.67 -6.48 4.40
CA LEU A 87 1.83 -7.14 3.82
C LEU A 87 1.94 -8.63 4.18
N LEU A 88 1.21 -9.13 5.18
CA LEU A 88 1.20 -10.55 5.59
C LEU A 88 -0.22 -11.13 5.48
#